data_AF-A0A8R7V6Y8-F1
#
_entry.id   AF-A0A8R7V6Y8-F1
#
_cell.length_a   1.000
_cell.length_b   1.000
_cell.length_c   1.000
_cell.angle_alpha   90.00
_cell.angle_beta   90.00
_cell.angle_gamma   90.00
#
_symmetry.space_group_name_H-M   'P 1'
#
loop_
_entity.id
_entity.type
_entity.pdbx_description
1 polymer ?
#
loop_
_entity_poly.entity_id
_entity_poly.type
_entity_poly.pdbx_seq_one_letter_code
_entity_poly.pdbx_strand_id
1 'polypeptide(L)' 'MVLIAISSSSAPLVALEEQPPLPLMVCPFCNNGMVQCWVSRTNTNPGKQFNKC' A
#
# COMPACT_ATOMS: atom_id res chain seq x y z
N MET A 1 -28.73 -28.19 -21.18
CA MET A 1 -28.48 -28.26 -19.72
C MET A 1 -27.08 -28.82 -19.54
N VAL A 2 -26.09 -27.98 -19.26
CA VAL A 2 -24.71 -28.41 -18.97
C VAL A 2 -24.33 -27.71 -17.66
N LEU A 3 -23.99 -28.51 -16.64
CA LEU A 3 -23.63 -28.04 -15.31
C LEU A 3 -22.32 -27.25 -15.37
N ILE A 4 -22.32 -26.03 -14.84
CA ILE A 4 -21.13 -25.22 -14.63
C ILE A 4 -20.46 -25.71 -13.34
N ALA A 5 -19.32 -26.39 -13.45
CA ALA A 5 -18.44 -26.60 -12.32
C ALA A 5 -17.68 -25.28 -12.06
N ILE A 6 -18.19 -24.47 -11.13
CA ILE A 6 -17.47 -23.30 -10.63
C ILE A 6 -16.41 -23.81 -9.65
N SER A 7 -15.19 -23.99 -10.13
CA SER A 7 -14.03 -24.16 -9.25
C SER A 7 -13.78 -22.84 -8.52
N SER A 8 -14.43 -22.66 -7.38
CA SER A 8 -14.15 -21.57 -6.45
C SER A 8 -12.77 -21.80 -5.83
N SER A 9 -11.74 -21.24 -6.47
CA SER A 9 -10.44 -21.03 -5.84
C SER A 9 -10.64 -20.03 -4.71
N SER A 10 -10.70 -20.52 -3.47
CA SER A 10 -10.65 -19.70 -2.27
C SER A 10 -9.25 -19.10 -2.15
N ALA A 11 -8.99 -18.01 -2.88
CA ALA A 11 -7.87 -17.14 -2.55
C ALA A 11 -8.09 -16.64 -1.12
N PRO A 12 -7.10 -16.74 -0.22
CA PRO A 12 -7.27 -16.22 1.13
C PRO A 12 -7.54 -14.73 1.00
N LEU A 13 -8.66 -14.28 1.57
CA LEU A 13 -8.92 -12.86 1.78
C LEU A 13 -7.75 -12.37 2.64
N VAL A 14 -6.75 -11.76 2.01
CA VAL A 14 -5.73 -10.99 2.71
C VAL A 14 -6.54 -9.95 3.46
N ALA A 15 -6.69 -10.15 4.77
CA ALA A 15 -7.17 -9.09 5.63
C ALA A 15 -6.37 -7.86 5.23
N LEU A 16 -7.03 -6.82 4.74
CA LEU A 16 -6.42 -5.50 4.67
C LEU A 16 -6.15 -5.15 6.11
N GLU A 17 -5.01 -5.61 6.64
CA GLU A 17 -4.47 -5.13 7.89
C GLU A 17 -4.47 -3.62 7.74
N GLU A 18 -5.21 -2.97 8.63
CA GLU A 18 -5.35 -1.52 8.66
C GLU A 18 -3.95 -0.98 8.95
N GLN A 19 -3.20 -0.72 7.89
CA GLN A 19 -1.81 -0.34 7.99
C GLN A 19 -1.79 1.00 8.74
N PRO A 20 -1.04 1.11 9.85
CA PRO A 20 -1.05 2.32 10.64
C PRO A 20 -0.73 3.50 9.73
N PRO A 21 -1.41 4.66 9.91
CA PRO A 21 -1.18 5.82 9.08
C PRO A 21 0.30 6.17 9.11
N LEU A 22 0.87 6.44 7.94
CA LEU A 22 2.28 6.79 7.84
C LEU A 22 2.55 8.06 8.65
N PRO A 23 3.68 8.13 9.38
CA PRO A 23 3.99 9.27 10.21
C PRO A 23 4.03 10.55 9.36
N LEU A 24 3.20 11.51 9.75
CA LEU A 24 3.17 12.85 9.17
C LEU A 24 4.32 13.66 9.77
N MET A 25 5.46 13.71 9.10
CA MET A 25 6.58 14.57 9.48
C MET A 25 6.49 15.94 8.79
N VAL A 26 6.91 17.01 9.46
CA VAL A 26 7.09 18.32 8.81
C VAL A 26 8.30 18.25 7.89
N CYS A 27 8.18 18.80 6.67
CA CYS A 27 9.28 18.86 5.70
C CYS A 27 10.39 19.79 6.24
N PRO A 28 11.60 19.27 6.52
CA PRO A 28 12.67 20.05 7.16
C PRO A 28 13.25 21.13 6.23
N PHE A 29 13.00 21.06 4.93
CA PHE A 29 13.51 22.00 3.93
C PHE A 29 12.61 23.20 3.71
N CYS A 30 11.30 22.97 3.73
CA CYS A 30 10.30 23.96 3.35
C CYS A 30 9.56 24.53 4.59
N ASN A 31 9.57 23.81 5.72
CA ASN A 31 8.96 24.18 7.00
C ASN A 31 7.49 24.63 6.93
N ASN A 32 6.79 24.27 5.85
CA ASN A 32 5.47 24.80 5.50
C ASN A 32 4.51 23.70 4.98
N GLY A 33 4.93 22.44 5.02
CA GLY A 33 4.17 21.30 4.50
C GLY A 33 4.49 20.00 5.24
N MET A 34 3.56 19.06 5.19
CA MET A 34 3.77 17.68 5.69
C MET A 34 4.42 16.83 4.61
N VAL A 35 5.40 16.02 4.98
CA VAL A 35 6.00 15.00 4.13
C VAL A 35 5.00 13.87 3.96
N GLN A 36 4.54 13.67 2.73
CA GLN A 36 3.90 12.42 2.37
C GLN A 36 4.98 11.34 2.26
N CYS A 37 4.86 10.33 3.12
CA CYS A 37 5.65 9.11 3.01
C CYS A 37 4.84 8.08 2.23
N TRP A 38 5.49 7.25 1.42
CA TRP A 38 4.87 6.04 0.88
C TRP A 38 5.91 4.94 0.69
N VAL A 39 5.42 3.70 0.71
CA VAL A 39 6.23 2.51 0.47
C VAL A 39 5.89 1.97 -0.91
N SER A 40 6.89 1.78 -1.75
CA SER A 40 6.69 1.25 -3.10
C SER A 40 6.19 -0.19 -3.06
N ARG A 41 5.11 -0.42 -3.81
CA ARG A 41 4.53 -1.74 -4.06
C ARG A 41 4.89 -2.28 -5.45
N THR A 42 5.81 -1.60 -6.15
CA THR A 42 6.26 -2.02 -7.48
C THR A 42 7.23 -3.20 -7.36
N ASN A 43 7.20 -4.12 -8.33
CA ASN A 43 8.17 -5.23 -8.40
C ASN A 43 9.61 -4.75 -8.59
N THR A 44 9.81 -3.53 -9.12
CA THR A 44 11.14 -2.96 -9.34
C THR A 44 11.78 -2.45 -8.05
N ASN A 45 10.99 -1.95 -7.10
CA ASN A 45 11.48 -1.43 -5.82
C ASN A 45 10.54 -1.84 -4.67
N PRO A 46 10.35 -3.14 -4.40
CA PRO A 46 9.40 -3.59 -3.39
C PRO A 46 9.87 -3.14 -1.99
N GLY A 47 8.98 -2.52 -1.22
CA GLY A 47 9.25 -2.11 0.17
C GLY A 47 10.11 -0.85 0.32
N LYS A 48 10.57 -0.24 -0.78
CA LYS A 48 11.39 0.99 -0.70
C LYS A 48 10.53 2.18 -0.26
N GLN A 49 11.01 2.92 0.74
CA GLN A 49 10.36 4.14 1.22
C GLN A 49 10.73 5.35 0.36
N PHE A 50 9.74 6.19 0.11
CA PHE A 50 9.86 7.45 -0.62
C PHE A 50 9.15 8.55 0.16
N ASN A 51 9.69 9.75 0.04
CA ASN A 51 9.22 10.95 0.73
C ASN A 51 9.06 12.06 -0.29
N LYS A 52 7.94 12.79 -0.24
CA LYS A 52 7.75 14.05 -0.98
C LYS A 52 7.11 15.07 -0.07
N CYS A 53 7.61 16.30 -0.21
CA CYS A 53 6.99 17.49 0.33
C CYS A 53 5.68 17.79 -0.39
#